data_AF-A0A8D8K4L0-F1
#
_entry.id   AF-A0A8D8K4L0-F1
#
_cell.length_a   1.000
_cell.length_b   1.000
_cell.length_c   1.000
_cell.angle_alpha   90.00
_cell.angle_beta   90.00
_cell.angle_gamma   90.00
#
_symmetry.space_group_name_H-M   'P 1'
#
loop_
_entity.id
_entity.type
_entity.pdbx_description
1 polymer ?
#
loop_
_entity_poly.entity_id
_entity_poly.type
_entity_poly.pdbx_seq_one_letter_code
_entity_poly.pdbx_strand_id
1 'polypeptide(L)'
;MQSSGSDINRLCECGICYEGLQDAHICSQCSNPFCHKCIAQWLDQHHDCPVCRKHLSKQKLVKARIYEQVLEYAEVATKGTNCTKHRCQELSLFCWTCMECACVTCLFSKTHAKHKEQVVLFECASKKLKTRVSNELGWIIRRDQEIDQAIGLHGDNVMKLSAEKNRIFANIQQVLDAVKGQFDKECAKQQDKINLLEADKKSNSELRGTAEEWIKSEKRYGQLPKIAAGLKLGRFNSTLTKPKPVEKVKPNLKNDLIPELIQFTQPIDGREISQIFKVDGGFEFKVQISHDGVTFYKVALTIEKGIGGVYLVSLGSNPLEPIKFVLRQASPLGRVHPGTDAAPSVTVKVQLAKTYAEKCVQLQRYVHQLESGVYELSESLRFQ
;
A
#
# COMPACT_ATOMS: atom_id res chain seq x y z
N MET A 1 -32.28 -15.33 -27.43
CA MET A 1 -32.15 -16.42 -26.44
C MET A 1 -31.93 -17.73 -27.20
N GLN A 2 -30.69 -18.00 -27.60
CA GLN A 2 -30.27 -19.26 -28.24
C GLN A 2 -28.84 -19.56 -27.76
N SER A 3 -28.65 -20.46 -26.78
CA SER A 3 -27.36 -21.13 -26.52
C SER A 3 -27.44 -22.34 -25.57
N SER A 4 -28.62 -22.88 -25.25
CA SER A 4 -28.71 -23.93 -24.20
C SER A 4 -28.11 -25.29 -24.60
N GLY A 5 -27.82 -25.54 -25.88
CA GLY A 5 -27.20 -26.79 -26.35
C GLY A 5 -25.66 -26.77 -26.44
N SER A 6 -25.04 -25.60 -26.58
CA SER A 6 -23.57 -25.49 -26.78
C SER A 6 -22.78 -25.53 -25.47
N ASP A 7 -23.38 -25.08 -24.37
CA ASP A 7 -22.66 -24.89 -23.10
C ASP A 7 -22.57 -26.19 -22.28
N ILE A 8 -23.55 -27.09 -22.40
CA ILE A 8 -23.52 -28.41 -21.74
C ILE A 8 -22.47 -29.33 -22.38
N ASN A 9 -22.30 -29.25 -23.70
CA ASN A 9 -21.30 -30.04 -24.41
C ASN A 9 -19.88 -29.69 -23.94
N ARG A 10 -19.59 -28.39 -23.77
CA ARG A 10 -18.31 -27.93 -23.20
C ARG A 10 -18.05 -28.42 -21.78
N LEU A 11 -19.09 -28.55 -20.97
CA LEU A 11 -18.98 -29.12 -19.62
C LEU A 11 -18.63 -30.63 -19.66
N CYS A 12 -18.87 -31.31 -20.79
CA CYS A 12 -18.65 -32.74 -20.98
C CYS A 12 -17.46 -33.05 -21.92
N GLU A 13 -16.56 -32.10 -22.12
CA GLU A 13 -15.33 -32.27 -22.89
C GLU A 13 -14.14 -32.59 -21.97
N CYS A 14 -13.25 -33.47 -22.40
CA CYS A 14 -12.03 -33.78 -21.68
C CYS A 14 -11.05 -32.61 -21.75
N GLY A 15 -10.51 -32.15 -20.62
CA GLY A 15 -9.49 -31.09 -20.57
C GLY A 15 -8.10 -31.43 -21.13
N ILE A 16 -7.99 -32.49 -21.95
CA ILE A 16 -6.74 -32.93 -22.61
C ILE A 16 -7.00 -33.19 -24.10
N CYS A 17 -7.91 -34.10 -24.44
CA CYS A 17 -8.21 -34.41 -25.84
C CYS A 17 -9.30 -33.50 -26.45
N TYR A 18 -10.04 -32.74 -25.62
CA TYR A 18 -11.16 -31.89 -26.04
C TYR A 18 -12.29 -32.65 -26.76
N GLU A 19 -12.32 -33.98 -26.63
CA GLU A 19 -13.41 -34.83 -27.09
C GLU A 19 -14.37 -35.15 -25.94
N GLY A 20 -15.50 -35.81 -26.26
CA GLY A 20 -16.46 -36.28 -25.27
C GLY A 20 -15.83 -37.25 -24.25
N LEU A 21 -16.23 -37.10 -22.99
CA LEU A 21 -15.66 -37.86 -21.87
C LEU A 21 -15.90 -39.37 -22.00
N GLN A 22 -14.84 -40.16 -21.82
CA GLN A 22 -14.85 -41.61 -21.73
C GLN A 22 -14.31 -42.05 -20.38
N ASP A 23 -15.12 -42.76 -19.58
CA ASP A 23 -14.82 -43.12 -18.19
C ASP A 23 -14.39 -41.87 -17.38
N ALA A 24 -15.35 -40.95 -17.20
CA ALA A 24 -15.07 -39.60 -16.74
C ALA A 24 -14.49 -39.56 -15.32
N HIS A 25 -13.39 -38.84 -15.14
CA HIS A 25 -12.76 -38.56 -13.85
C HIS A 25 -12.53 -37.06 -13.68
N ILE A 26 -12.74 -36.54 -12.48
CA ILE A 26 -12.53 -35.12 -12.16
C ILE A 26 -11.30 -34.91 -11.27
N CYS A 27 -10.65 -33.77 -11.45
CA CYS A 27 -9.64 -33.28 -10.52
C CYS A 27 -10.30 -32.86 -9.20
N SER A 28 -9.82 -33.38 -8.06
CA SER A 28 -10.36 -33.00 -6.73
C SER A 28 -10.12 -31.54 -6.34
N GLN A 29 -9.28 -30.80 -7.09
CA GLN A 29 -8.87 -29.44 -6.76
C GLN A 29 -9.59 -28.37 -7.58
N CYS A 30 -9.94 -28.66 -8.83
CA CYS A 30 -10.58 -27.70 -9.73
C CYS A 30 -11.81 -28.26 -10.43
N SER A 31 -12.21 -29.51 -10.13
CA SER A 31 -13.38 -30.18 -10.67
C SER A 31 -13.44 -30.29 -12.20
N ASN A 32 -12.33 -30.01 -12.91
CA ASN A 32 -12.28 -30.16 -14.35
C ASN A 32 -12.31 -31.65 -14.73
N PRO A 33 -13.10 -32.02 -15.75
CA PRO A 33 -13.28 -33.41 -16.14
C PRO A 33 -12.24 -33.86 -17.19
N PHE A 34 -11.90 -35.14 -17.14
CA PHE A 34 -10.99 -35.80 -18.06
C PHE A 34 -11.46 -37.22 -18.36
N CYS A 35 -11.13 -37.73 -19.56
CA CYS A 35 -11.16 -39.17 -19.81
C CYS A 35 -10.13 -39.87 -18.91
N HIS A 36 -10.48 -41.02 -18.33
CA HIS A 36 -9.57 -41.74 -17.43
C HIS A 36 -8.21 -42.00 -18.08
N LYS A 37 -8.20 -42.47 -19.33
CA LYS A 37 -6.97 -42.77 -20.08
C LYS A 37 -6.09 -41.53 -20.26
N CYS A 38 -6.69 -40.40 -20.64
CA CYS A 38 -5.96 -39.16 -20.88
C CYS A 38 -5.28 -38.67 -19.60
N ILE A 39 -6.02 -38.58 -18.49
CA ILE A 39 -5.46 -38.07 -17.24
C ILE A 39 -4.51 -39.09 -16.58
N ALA A 40 -4.75 -40.39 -16.73
CA ALA A 40 -3.85 -41.41 -16.21
C ALA A 40 -2.48 -41.35 -16.91
N GLN A 41 -2.47 -41.22 -18.24
CA GLN A 41 -1.24 -41.10 -19.03
C GLN A 41 -0.48 -39.80 -18.71
N TRP A 42 -1.21 -38.69 -18.51
CA TRP A 42 -0.59 -37.45 -18.05
C TRP A 42 0.10 -37.63 -16.68
N LEU A 43 -0.61 -38.25 -15.73
CA LEU A 43 -0.11 -38.45 -14.37
C LEU A 43 0.99 -39.53 -14.25
N ASP A 44 1.31 -40.24 -15.32
CA ASP A 44 2.50 -41.11 -15.38
C ASP A 44 3.79 -40.31 -15.58
N GLN A 45 3.70 -39.11 -16.14
CA GLN A 45 4.85 -38.24 -16.41
C GLN A 45 4.83 -36.96 -15.57
N HIS A 46 3.67 -36.62 -15.00
CA HIS A 46 3.44 -35.38 -14.27
C HIS A 46 2.74 -35.64 -12.93
N HIS A 47 2.87 -34.69 -12.00
CA HIS A 47 2.26 -34.77 -10.67
C HIS A 47 1.30 -33.61 -10.41
N ASP A 48 0.75 -33.01 -11.46
CA ASP A 48 -0.13 -31.86 -11.42
C ASP A 48 -1.29 -31.99 -12.41
N CYS A 49 -2.36 -31.26 -12.13
CA CYS A 49 -3.52 -31.19 -13.02
C CYS A 49 -3.16 -30.40 -14.30
N PRO A 50 -3.49 -30.91 -15.51
CA PRO A 50 -3.22 -30.19 -16.77
C PRO A 50 -3.87 -28.80 -16.85
N VAL A 51 -4.97 -28.60 -16.14
CA VAL A 51 -5.76 -27.36 -16.19
C VAL A 51 -5.35 -26.38 -15.10
N CYS A 52 -5.36 -26.80 -13.83
CA CYS A 52 -5.11 -25.89 -12.71
C CYS A 52 -3.67 -25.94 -12.16
N ARG A 53 -2.84 -26.87 -12.65
CA ARG A 53 -1.43 -27.09 -12.25
C ARG A 53 -1.20 -27.37 -10.76
N LYS A 54 -2.28 -27.61 -10.00
CA LYS A 54 -2.19 -28.06 -8.61
C LYS A 54 -1.81 -29.53 -8.57
N HIS A 55 -1.10 -29.91 -7.51
CA HIS A 55 -0.65 -31.28 -7.31
C HIS A 55 -1.81 -32.27 -7.38
N LEU A 56 -1.68 -33.27 -8.24
CA LEU A 56 -2.68 -34.29 -8.50
C LEU A 56 -1.99 -35.65 -8.65
N SER A 57 -2.60 -36.68 -8.09
CA SER A 57 -2.16 -38.07 -8.24
C SER A 57 -3.35 -38.95 -8.63
N LYS A 58 -3.08 -40.13 -9.19
CA LYS A 58 -4.13 -41.05 -9.67
C LYS A 58 -5.14 -41.41 -8.58
N GLN A 59 -4.71 -41.49 -7.32
CA GLN A 59 -5.59 -41.79 -6.17
C GLN A 59 -6.54 -40.63 -5.80
N LYS A 60 -6.21 -39.40 -6.18
CA LYS A 60 -7.04 -38.20 -5.94
C LYS A 60 -8.02 -37.92 -7.07
N LEU A 61 -8.05 -38.77 -8.10
CA LEU A 61 -9.07 -38.70 -9.15
C LEU A 61 -10.38 -39.28 -8.62
N VAL A 62 -11.47 -38.54 -8.83
CA VAL A 62 -12.81 -39.00 -8.46
C VAL A 62 -13.53 -39.40 -9.74
N LYS A 63 -13.97 -40.67 -9.82
CA LYS A 63 -14.81 -41.12 -10.93
C LYS A 63 -16.15 -40.39 -10.89
N ALA A 64 -16.48 -39.70 -11.97
CA ALA A 64 -17.64 -38.82 -12.07
C ALA A 64 -18.72 -39.42 -12.98
N ARG A 65 -19.52 -40.33 -12.42
CA ARG A 65 -20.64 -41.00 -13.13
C ARG A 65 -21.70 -40.03 -13.65
N ILE A 66 -21.76 -38.84 -13.07
CA ILE A 66 -22.73 -37.80 -13.48
C ILE A 66 -22.56 -37.40 -14.94
N TYR A 67 -21.35 -37.40 -15.50
CA TYR A 67 -21.14 -37.01 -16.91
C TYR A 67 -21.68 -38.06 -17.89
N GLU A 68 -21.49 -39.34 -17.58
CA GLU A 68 -22.07 -40.44 -18.36
C GLU A 68 -23.59 -40.35 -18.35
N GLN A 69 -24.18 -40.10 -17.17
CA GLN A 69 -25.62 -39.91 -17.02
C GLN A 69 -26.13 -38.66 -17.76
N VAL A 70 -25.45 -37.51 -17.64
CA VAL A 70 -25.85 -36.25 -18.29
C VAL A 70 -25.81 -36.37 -19.81
N LEU A 71 -24.80 -37.04 -20.38
CA LEU A 71 -24.72 -37.31 -21.82
C LEU A 71 -25.86 -38.24 -22.28
N GLU A 72 -26.13 -39.32 -21.54
CA GLU A 72 -27.26 -40.23 -21.81
C GLU A 72 -28.60 -39.49 -21.71
N TYR A 73 -28.79 -38.62 -20.72
CA TYR A 73 -29.99 -37.80 -20.55
C TYR A 73 -30.14 -36.71 -21.62
N ALA A 74 -29.05 -36.09 -22.08
CA ALA A 74 -29.08 -35.13 -23.18
C ALA A 74 -29.57 -35.80 -24.48
N GLU A 75 -29.18 -37.06 -24.71
CA GLU A 75 -29.68 -37.88 -25.82
C GLU A 75 -31.14 -38.32 -25.61
N VAL A 76 -31.51 -38.75 -24.40
CA VAL A 76 -32.87 -39.24 -24.05
C VAL A 76 -33.91 -38.11 -23.97
N ALA A 77 -33.53 -36.88 -23.63
CA ALA A 77 -34.40 -35.70 -23.69
C ALA A 77 -34.95 -35.45 -25.10
N THR A 78 -34.30 -36.02 -26.13
CA THR A 78 -34.76 -36.01 -27.51
C THR A 78 -35.57 -37.26 -27.92
N LYS A 79 -35.62 -38.32 -27.09
CA LYS A 79 -36.21 -39.64 -27.44
C LYS A 79 -37.20 -40.25 -26.42
N GLY A 80 -37.58 -39.54 -25.36
CA GLY A 80 -38.73 -39.89 -24.50
C GLY A 80 -38.41 -40.72 -23.25
N THR A 81 -39.31 -40.65 -22.25
CA THR A 81 -39.17 -41.11 -20.84
C THR A 81 -39.21 -42.63 -20.62
N ASN A 82 -39.01 -43.44 -21.66
CA ASN A 82 -39.19 -44.88 -21.60
C ASN A 82 -37.93 -45.62 -21.11
N CYS A 83 -38.13 -46.66 -20.31
CA CYS A 83 -37.05 -47.47 -19.75
C CYS A 83 -36.29 -48.24 -20.84
N THR A 84 -34.96 -48.10 -20.87
CA THR A 84 -34.08 -48.77 -21.86
C THR A 84 -34.17 -50.31 -21.80
N LYS A 85 -34.39 -50.86 -20.60
CA LYS A 85 -34.56 -52.32 -20.35
C LYS A 85 -35.99 -52.79 -20.60
N HIS A 86 -36.98 -51.91 -20.45
CA HIS A 86 -38.41 -52.22 -20.57
C HIS A 86 -39.05 -51.15 -21.46
N ARG A 87 -38.81 -51.22 -22.77
CA ARG A 87 -39.06 -50.13 -23.74
C ARG A 87 -40.51 -49.61 -23.80
N CYS A 88 -41.48 -50.36 -23.27
CA CYS A 88 -42.90 -49.97 -23.20
C CYS A 88 -43.32 -49.46 -21.80
N GLN A 89 -42.38 -49.13 -20.92
CA GLN A 89 -42.64 -48.71 -19.54
C GLN A 89 -41.99 -47.38 -19.25
N GLU A 90 -42.76 -46.45 -18.68
CA GLU A 90 -42.28 -45.12 -18.32
C GLU A 90 -41.42 -45.14 -17.05
N LEU A 91 -40.37 -44.32 -17.03
CA LEU A 91 -39.52 -44.06 -15.88
C LEU A 91 -40.21 -43.12 -14.89
N SER A 92 -41.19 -43.63 -14.15
CA SER A 92 -41.99 -42.86 -13.18
C SER A 92 -41.49 -42.92 -11.74
N LEU A 93 -40.44 -43.70 -11.45
CA LEU A 93 -39.88 -43.91 -10.11
C LEU A 93 -38.43 -43.46 -10.02
N PHE A 94 -37.95 -43.18 -8.81
CA PHE A 94 -36.55 -42.86 -8.52
C PHE A 94 -36.05 -43.63 -7.29
N CYS A 95 -34.89 -44.28 -7.40
CA CYS A 95 -34.27 -45.03 -6.31
C CYS A 95 -33.12 -44.22 -5.68
N TRP A 96 -33.24 -43.87 -4.39
CA TRP A 96 -32.20 -43.10 -3.68
C TRP A 96 -30.89 -43.86 -3.48
N THR A 97 -30.95 -45.19 -3.35
CA THR A 97 -29.75 -46.02 -3.16
C THR A 97 -28.94 -46.14 -4.45
N CYS A 98 -29.62 -46.28 -5.59
CA CYS A 98 -28.99 -46.42 -6.90
C CYS A 98 -28.67 -45.07 -7.55
N MET A 99 -29.37 -44.00 -7.14
CA MET A 99 -29.34 -42.68 -7.78
C MET A 99 -29.72 -42.74 -9.26
N GLU A 100 -30.78 -43.49 -9.57
CA GLU A 100 -31.25 -43.78 -10.93
C GLU A 100 -32.79 -43.72 -11.02
N CYS A 101 -33.30 -43.33 -12.19
CA CYS A 101 -34.72 -43.46 -12.52
C CYS A 101 -35.08 -44.93 -12.84
N ALA A 102 -36.27 -45.35 -12.44
CA ALA A 102 -36.77 -46.71 -12.64
C ALA A 102 -38.22 -46.71 -13.14
N CYS A 103 -38.61 -47.78 -13.86
CA CYS A 103 -40.01 -48.06 -14.15
C CYS A 103 -40.58 -49.07 -13.14
N VAL A 104 -41.91 -49.28 -13.17
CA VAL A 104 -42.58 -50.25 -12.28
C VAL A 104 -42.05 -51.67 -12.46
N THR A 105 -41.65 -52.07 -13.68
CA THR A 105 -41.09 -53.40 -13.94
C THR A 105 -39.68 -53.55 -13.33
N CYS A 106 -38.86 -52.49 -13.38
CA CYS A 106 -37.54 -52.46 -12.75
C CYS A 106 -37.62 -52.66 -11.23
N LEU A 107 -38.67 -52.14 -10.57
CA LEU A 107 -38.87 -52.25 -9.13
C LEU A 107 -38.98 -53.71 -8.64
N PHE A 108 -39.66 -54.56 -9.42
CA PHE A 108 -39.88 -55.97 -9.08
C PHE A 108 -38.81 -56.90 -9.64
N SER A 109 -37.98 -56.41 -10.57
CA SER A 109 -36.85 -57.17 -11.09
C SER A 109 -35.70 -57.24 -10.08
N LYS A 110 -34.72 -58.13 -10.32
CA LYS A 110 -33.52 -58.26 -9.48
C LYS A 110 -32.72 -56.95 -9.34
N THR A 111 -32.92 -55.94 -10.20
CA THR A 111 -32.12 -54.70 -10.18
C THR A 111 -32.43 -53.78 -9.00
N HIS A 112 -33.70 -53.65 -8.58
CA HIS A 112 -34.08 -52.78 -7.44
C HIS A 112 -34.86 -53.49 -6.33
N ALA A 113 -35.08 -54.81 -6.42
CA ALA A 113 -35.82 -55.58 -5.41
C ALA A 113 -35.28 -55.39 -3.98
N LYS A 114 -33.96 -55.21 -3.81
CA LYS A 114 -33.32 -55.00 -2.49
C LYS A 114 -33.49 -53.60 -1.91
N HIS A 115 -33.90 -52.62 -2.70
CA HIS A 115 -33.96 -51.20 -2.30
C HIS A 115 -35.37 -50.62 -2.43
N LYS A 116 -36.41 -51.48 -2.45
CA LYS A 116 -37.80 -51.10 -2.72
C LYS A 116 -38.32 -49.98 -1.81
N GLU A 117 -37.91 -49.98 -0.55
CA GLU A 117 -38.28 -48.96 0.46
C GLU A 117 -37.64 -47.58 0.19
N GLN A 118 -36.57 -47.54 -0.61
CA GLN A 118 -35.86 -46.32 -0.99
C GLN A 118 -36.29 -45.81 -2.38
N VAL A 119 -37.36 -46.38 -2.94
CA VAL A 119 -37.93 -45.97 -4.22
C VAL A 119 -39.14 -45.07 -3.98
N VAL A 120 -39.14 -43.90 -4.63
CA VAL A 120 -40.22 -42.91 -4.57
C VAL A 120 -40.70 -42.56 -5.97
N LEU A 121 -41.82 -41.86 -6.10
CA LEU A 121 -42.23 -41.26 -7.37
C LEU A 121 -41.15 -40.28 -7.86
N PHE A 122 -40.84 -40.33 -9.15
CA PHE A 122 -39.87 -39.45 -9.79
C PHE A 122 -40.19 -37.97 -9.53
N GLU A 123 -41.46 -37.57 -9.58
CA GLU A 123 -41.87 -36.20 -9.32
C GLU A 123 -41.51 -35.74 -7.90
N CYS A 124 -41.70 -36.59 -6.89
CA CYS A 124 -41.33 -36.30 -5.51
C CYS A 124 -39.81 -36.17 -5.35
N ALA A 125 -39.04 -37.08 -5.95
CA ALA A 125 -37.58 -37.01 -5.94
C ALA A 125 -37.06 -35.77 -6.66
N SER A 126 -37.60 -35.49 -7.86
CA SER A 126 -37.26 -34.34 -8.69
C SER A 126 -37.49 -33.02 -7.95
N LYS A 127 -38.66 -32.86 -7.31
CA LYS A 127 -38.95 -31.67 -6.48
C LYS A 127 -37.93 -31.52 -5.36
N LYS A 128 -37.62 -32.59 -4.62
CA LYS A 128 -36.66 -32.57 -3.50
C LYS A 128 -35.23 -32.26 -3.97
N LEU A 129 -34.77 -32.88 -5.06
CA LEU A 129 -33.46 -32.64 -5.66
C LEU A 129 -33.36 -31.20 -6.19
N LYS A 130 -34.40 -30.72 -6.88
CA LYS A 130 -34.46 -29.34 -7.39
C LYS A 130 -34.35 -28.33 -6.25
N THR A 131 -35.11 -28.50 -5.16
CA THR A 131 -35.00 -27.63 -3.99
C THR A 131 -33.59 -27.65 -3.39
N ARG A 132 -32.97 -28.83 -3.26
CA ARG A 132 -31.61 -28.95 -2.73
C ARG A 132 -30.61 -28.20 -3.62
N VAL A 133 -30.64 -28.43 -4.92
CA VAL A 133 -29.76 -27.74 -5.89
C VAL A 133 -30.00 -26.23 -5.87
N SER A 134 -31.25 -25.78 -5.83
CA SER A 134 -31.57 -24.34 -5.73
C SER A 134 -31.04 -23.70 -4.45
N ASN A 135 -31.07 -24.41 -3.32
CA ASN A 135 -30.51 -23.91 -2.07
C ASN A 135 -28.98 -23.78 -2.15
N GLU A 136 -28.28 -24.82 -2.62
CA GLU A 136 -26.82 -24.77 -2.81
C GLU A 136 -26.42 -23.68 -3.81
N LEU A 137 -27.17 -23.54 -4.91
CA LEU A 137 -26.95 -22.47 -5.87
C LEU A 137 -27.12 -21.08 -5.24
N GLY A 138 -28.12 -20.90 -4.37
CA GLY A 138 -28.32 -19.67 -3.62
C GLY A 138 -27.14 -19.32 -2.71
N TRP A 139 -26.54 -20.32 -2.07
CA TRP A 139 -25.31 -20.13 -1.29
C TRP A 139 -24.13 -19.71 -2.16
N ILE A 140 -23.92 -20.39 -3.29
CA ILE A 140 -22.85 -20.07 -4.23
C ILE A 140 -22.98 -18.63 -4.76
N ILE A 141 -24.19 -18.22 -5.17
CA ILE A 141 -24.45 -16.86 -5.67
C ILE A 141 -24.12 -15.79 -4.62
N ARG A 142 -24.49 -16.02 -3.35
CA ARG A 142 -24.14 -15.08 -2.27
C ARG A 142 -22.64 -15.03 -2.05
N ARG A 143 -21.97 -16.19 -2.05
CA ARG A 143 -20.52 -16.27 -1.86
C ARG A 143 -19.77 -15.55 -2.98
N ASP A 144 -20.25 -15.68 -4.22
CA ASP A 144 -19.71 -14.99 -5.39
C ASP A 144 -19.77 -13.46 -5.21
N GLN A 145 -20.93 -12.94 -4.79
CA GLN A 145 -21.11 -11.51 -4.48
C GLN A 145 -20.18 -11.01 -3.36
N GLU A 146 -19.96 -11.80 -2.31
CA GLU A 146 -19.01 -11.46 -1.24
C GLU A 146 -17.56 -11.40 -1.76
N ILE A 147 -17.17 -12.34 -2.63
CA ILE A 147 -15.85 -12.37 -3.24
C ILE A 147 -15.66 -11.13 -4.13
N ASP A 148 -16.65 -10.78 -4.95
CA ASP A 148 -16.61 -9.58 -5.79
C ASP A 148 -16.46 -8.30 -4.96
N GLN A 149 -17.19 -8.19 -3.84
CA GLN A 149 -17.04 -7.07 -2.91
C GLN A 149 -15.64 -7.01 -2.30
N ALA A 150 -15.09 -8.16 -1.89
CA ALA A 150 -13.73 -8.23 -1.35
C ALA A 150 -12.70 -7.82 -2.40
N ILE A 151 -12.82 -8.28 -3.64
CA ILE A 151 -11.96 -7.90 -4.77
C ILE A 151 -12.02 -6.38 -4.96
N GLY A 152 -13.21 -5.78 -4.96
CA GLY A 152 -13.39 -4.33 -5.07
C GLY A 152 -12.69 -3.56 -3.96
N LEU A 153 -12.89 -3.96 -2.69
CA LEU A 153 -12.25 -3.34 -1.54
C LEU A 153 -10.72 -3.45 -1.58
N HIS A 154 -10.19 -4.61 -1.97
CA HIS A 154 -8.75 -4.79 -2.13
C HIS A 154 -8.20 -3.94 -3.29
N GLY A 155 -8.93 -3.82 -4.40
CA GLY A 155 -8.59 -2.91 -5.50
C GLY A 155 -8.47 -1.46 -5.04
N ASP A 156 -9.46 -0.95 -4.30
CA ASP A 156 -9.44 0.40 -3.73
C ASP A 156 -8.27 0.61 -2.76
N ASN A 157 -7.96 -0.39 -1.94
CA ASN A 157 -6.82 -0.33 -1.02
C ASN A 157 -5.49 -0.24 -1.76
N VAL A 158 -5.32 -1.01 -2.84
CA VAL A 158 -4.12 -0.92 -3.70
C VAL A 158 -3.98 0.48 -4.29
N MET A 159 -5.06 1.08 -4.77
CA MET A 159 -5.05 2.43 -5.32
C MET A 159 -4.67 3.48 -4.27
N LYS A 160 -5.23 3.40 -3.06
CA LYS A 160 -4.90 4.30 -1.94
C LYS A 160 -3.43 4.17 -1.51
N LEU A 161 -2.92 2.94 -1.39
CA LEU A 161 -1.53 2.68 -1.05
C LEU A 161 -0.58 3.22 -2.12
N SER A 162 -0.92 3.05 -3.40
CA SER A 162 -0.14 3.58 -4.52
C SER A 162 -0.10 5.12 -4.52
N ALA A 163 -1.24 5.76 -4.28
CA ALA A 163 -1.31 7.21 -4.18
C ALA A 163 -0.46 7.76 -3.03
N GLU A 164 -0.53 7.15 -1.84
CA GLU A 164 0.26 7.56 -0.69
C GLU A 164 1.76 7.30 -0.91
N LYS A 165 2.12 6.16 -1.50
CA LYS A 165 3.49 5.87 -1.94
C LYS A 165 4.01 7.01 -2.82
N ASN A 166 3.27 7.37 -3.89
CA ASN A 166 3.70 8.40 -4.83
C ASN A 166 3.84 9.78 -4.15
N ARG A 167 2.93 10.11 -3.23
CA ARG A 167 3.01 11.33 -2.42
C ARG A 167 4.29 11.38 -1.57
N ILE A 168 4.64 10.28 -0.90
CA ILE A 168 5.86 10.18 -0.10
C ILE A 168 7.10 10.32 -0.98
N PHE A 169 7.14 9.67 -2.13
CA PHE A 169 8.25 9.79 -3.08
C PHE A 169 8.43 11.23 -3.57
N ALA A 170 7.34 11.93 -3.91
CA ALA A 170 7.40 13.33 -4.32
C ALA A 170 7.97 14.23 -3.22
N ASN A 171 7.54 14.05 -1.97
CA ASN A 171 8.06 14.81 -0.82
C ASN A 171 9.58 14.56 -0.61
N ILE A 172 10.02 13.30 -0.69
CA ILE A 172 11.44 12.95 -0.57
C ILE A 172 12.24 13.63 -1.68
N GLN A 173 11.76 13.60 -2.91
CA GLN A 173 12.42 14.21 -4.04
C GLN A 173 12.56 15.73 -3.86
N GLN A 174 11.50 16.40 -3.39
CA GLN A 174 11.53 17.84 -3.12
C GLN A 174 12.60 18.21 -2.08
N VAL A 175 12.73 17.43 -1.00
CA VAL A 175 13.76 17.64 0.02
C VAL A 175 15.15 17.42 -0.56
N LEU A 176 15.34 16.37 -1.37
CA LEU A 176 16.62 16.10 -2.04
C LEU A 176 17.02 17.26 -2.97
N ASP A 177 16.09 17.76 -3.77
CA ASP A 177 16.32 18.86 -4.70
C ASP A 177 16.64 20.17 -3.96
N ALA A 178 15.94 20.44 -2.84
CA ALA A 178 16.21 21.60 -2.00
C ALA A 178 17.61 21.53 -1.38
N VAL A 179 18.00 20.37 -0.83
CA VAL A 179 19.33 20.16 -0.25
C VAL A 179 20.40 20.31 -1.33
N LYS A 180 20.23 19.66 -2.48
CA LYS A 180 21.13 19.78 -3.63
C LYS A 180 21.31 21.24 -4.05
N GLY A 181 20.20 21.98 -4.19
CA GLY A 181 20.24 23.39 -4.55
C GLY A 181 20.96 24.28 -3.53
N GLN A 182 20.96 23.94 -2.23
CA GLN A 182 21.75 24.66 -1.22
C GLN A 182 23.25 24.41 -1.41
N PHE A 183 23.65 23.16 -1.68
CA PHE A 183 25.05 22.81 -1.96
C PHE A 183 25.54 23.47 -3.24
N ASP A 184 24.75 23.43 -4.31
CA ASP A 184 25.11 24.04 -5.60
C ASP A 184 25.34 25.56 -5.44
N LYS A 185 24.50 26.24 -4.66
CA LYS A 185 24.69 27.67 -4.34
C LYS A 185 25.96 27.94 -3.54
N GLU A 186 26.29 27.09 -2.58
CA GLU A 186 27.52 27.26 -1.80
C GLU A 186 28.76 26.98 -2.65
N CYS A 187 28.75 25.94 -3.48
CA CYS A 187 29.80 25.68 -4.46
C CYS A 187 30.01 26.86 -5.41
N ALA A 188 28.91 27.46 -5.91
CA ALA A 188 29.00 28.65 -6.78
C ALA A 188 29.68 29.83 -6.07
N LYS A 189 29.33 30.11 -4.80
CA LYS A 189 30.00 31.17 -4.02
C LYS A 189 31.49 30.91 -3.84
N GLN A 190 31.88 29.67 -3.57
CA GLN A 190 33.29 29.30 -3.45
C GLN A 190 34.02 29.48 -4.79
N GLN A 191 33.39 29.10 -5.90
CA GLN A 191 33.94 29.28 -7.24
C GLN A 191 34.12 30.76 -7.59
N ASP A 192 33.13 31.62 -7.28
CA ASP A 192 33.25 33.07 -7.47
C ASP A 192 34.41 33.65 -6.67
N LYS A 193 34.60 33.18 -5.44
CA LYS A 193 35.73 33.61 -4.60
C LYS A 193 37.08 33.17 -5.17
N ILE A 194 37.16 31.96 -5.73
CA ILE A 194 38.36 31.49 -6.45
C ILE A 194 38.65 32.41 -7.63
N ASN A 195 37.65 32.69 -8.48
CA ASN A 195 37.81 33.55 -9.66
C ASN A 195 38.32 34.96 -9.28
N LEU A 196 37.79 35.54 -8.20
CA LEU A 196 38.27 36.83 -7.68
C LEU A 196 39.73 36.77 -7.21
N LEU A 197 40.10 35.72 -6.46
CA LEU A 197 41.48 35.54 -5.99
C LEU A 197 42.47 35.30 -7.13
N GLU A 198 42.05 34.61 -8.19
CA GLU A 198 42.85 34.42 -9.40
C GLU A 198 43.09 35.74 -10.14
N ALA A 199 42.07 36.61 -10.23
CA ALA A 199 42.20 37.95 -10.81
C ALA A 199 43.18 38.82 -9.99
N ASP A 200 43.04 38.84 -8.66
CA ASP A 200 43.96 39.56 -7.76
C ASP A 200 45.40 39.03 -7.86
N LYS A 201 45.57 37.70 -7.93
CA LYS A 201 46.88 37.07 -8.11
C LYS A 201 47.53 37.52 -9.41
N LYS A 202 46.77 37.60 -10.51
CA LYS A 202 47.26 38.07 -11.81
C LYS A 202 47.71 39.53 -11.73
N SER A 203 46.88 40.43 -11.19
CA SER A 203 47.23 41.84 -11.02
C SER A 203 48.47 42.04 -10.13
N ASN A 204 48.59 41.29 -9.04
CA ASN A 204 49.79 41.31 -8.19
C ASN A 204 51.04 40.83 -8.91
N SER A 205 50.94 39.81 -9.77
CA SER A 205 52.06 39.33 -10.58
C SER A 205 52.55 40.39 -11.56
N GLU A 206 51.63 41.14 -12.20
CA GLU A 206 51.93 42.24 -13.12
C GLU A 206 52.63 43.41 -12.40
N LEU A 207 52.09 43.82 -11.25
CA LEU A 207 52.69 44.84 -10.39
C LEU A 207 54.08 44.44 -9.90
N ARG A 208 54.26 43.18 -9.48
CA ARG A 208 55.56 42.65 -9.06
C ARG A 208 56.57 42.69 -10.19
N GLY A 209 56.21 42.21 -11.38
CA GLY A 209 57.09 42.23 -12.56
C GLY A 209 57.53 43.64 -12.90
N THR A 210 56.59 44.59 -12.90
CA THR A 210 56.90 46.03 -13.11
C THR A 210 57.86 46.54 -12.03
N ALA A 211 57.60 46.27 -10.75
CA ALA A 211 58.47 46.71 -9.67
C ALA A 211 59.90 46.12 -9.78
N GLU A 212 60.02 44.83 -10.10
CA GLU A 212 61.30 44.14 -10.27
C GLU A 212 62.13 44.70 -11.44
N GLU A 213 61.50 44.96 -12.59
CA GLU A 213 62.14 45.61 -13.74
C GLU A 213 62.66 47.00 -13.39
N TRP A 214 61.88 47.78 -12.63
CA TRP A 214 62.25 49.13 -12.24
C TRP A 214 63.43 49.13 -11.27
N ILE A 215 63.46 48.21 -10.29
CA ILE A 215 64.58 48.04 -9.36
C ILE A 215 65.88 47.73 -10.12
N LYS A 216 65.83 46.87 -11.15
CA LYS A 216 66.99 46.54 -11.97
C LYS A 216 67.51 47.69 -12.84
N SER A 217 66.70 48.72 -13.07
CA SER A 217 67.03 49.80 -14.02
C SER A 217 67.99 50.88 -13.49
N GLU A 218 68.32 50.89 -12.18
CA GLU A 218 69.33 51.72 -11.47
C GLU A 218 69.35 53.25 -11.71
N LYS A 219 68.50 53.81 -12.57
CA LYS A 219 68.60 55.20 -13.07
C LYS A 219 67.57 56.20 -12.52
N ARG A 220 66.73 55.85 -11.54
CA ARG A 220 65.62 56.72 -11.09
C ARG A 220 65.34 56.73 -9.58
N TYR A 221 66.38 56.85 -8.74
CA TYR A 221 66.22 56.94 -7.29
C TYR A 221 65.28 58.09 -6.83
N GLY A 222 65.22 59.21 -7.56
CA GLY A 222 64.32 60.34 -7.25
C GLY A 222 62.82 60.07 -7.43
N GLN A 223 62.42 59.01 -8.13
CA GLN A 223 61.00 58.66 -8.32
C GLN A 223 60.50 57.56 -7.37
N LEU A 224 61.39 56.93 -6.59
CA LEU A 224 61.07 55.89 -5.61
C LEU A 224 59.92 56.26 -4.65
N PRO A 225 59.82 57.50 -4.11
CA PRO A 225 58.71 57.86 -3.22
C PRO A 225 57.34 57.86 -3.92
N LYS A 226 57.28 58.31 -5.19
CA LYS A 226 56.05 58.30 -6.00
C LYS A 226 55.64 56.88 -6.36
N ILE A 227 56.61 56.01 -6.65
CA ILE A 227 56.40 54.59 -6.94
C ILE A 227 55.92 53.85 -5.70
N ALA A 228 56.55 54.09 -4.53
CA ALA A 228 56.10 53.54 -3.26
C ALA A 228 54.69 54.00 -2.89
N ALA A 229 54.31 55.23 -3.26
CA ALA A 229 52.94 55.72 -3.13
C ALA A 229 51.96 55.01 -4.09
N GLY A 230 52.36 54.75 -5.34
CA GLY A 230 51.58 53.97 -6.31
C GLY A 230 51.35 52.51 -5.88
N LEU A 231 52.39 51.85 -5.37
CA LEU A 231 52.29 50.50 -4.79
C LEU A 231 51.45 50.48 -3.49
N LYS A 232 51.45 51.57 -2.71
CA LYS A 232 50.57 51.73 -1.55
C LYS A 232 49.11 51.95 -1.96
N LEU A 233 48.86 52.70 -3.03
CA LEU A 233 47.51 52.89 -3.61
C LEU A 233 46.99 51.61 -4.28
N GLY A 234 47.88 50.81 -4.88
CA GLY A 234 47.59 49.50 -5.47
C GLY A 234 47.50 48.35 -4.46
N ARG A 235 47.68 48.60 -3.15
CA ARG A 235 47.26 47.65 -2.10
C ARG A 235 45.74 47.61 -2.05
N PHE A 236 45.12 47.04 -3.07
CA PHE A 236 43.69 46.78 -3.06
C PHE A 236 43.39 45.72 -2.01
N ASN A 237 42.65 46.14 -0.98
CA ASN A 237 41.66 45.38 -0.21
C ASN A 237 41.97 43.90 0.04
N SER A 238 43.18 43.57 0.48
CA SER A 238 43.47 42.22 0.92
C SER A 238 42.89 41.99 2.31
N THR A 239 41.57 41.88 2.40
CA THR A 239 40.92 41.13 3.48
C THR A 239 41.16 39.65 3.22
N LEU A 240 42.42 39.24 3.08
CA LEU A 240 42.89 37.86 3.01
C LEU A 240 42.75 37.26 4.41
N THR A 241 41.51 37.06 4.82
CA THR A 241 41.21 36.11 5.89
C THR A 241 41.41 34.72 5.28
N LYS A 242 42.30 33.91 5.88
CA LYS A 242 42.44 32.49 5.50
C LYS A 242 41.04 31.89 5.48
N PRO A 243 40.57 31.30 4.36
CA PRO A 243 39.28 30.65 4.34
C PRO A 243 39.31 29.55 5.40
N LYS A 244 38.34 29.57 6.32
CA LYS A 244 38.18 28.46 7.26
C LYS A 244 37.81 27.22 6.44
N PRO A 245 38.41 26.05 6.70
CA PRO A 245 38.02 24.81 6.05
C PRO A 245 36.51 24.59 6.23
N VAL A 246 35.80 24.30 5.14
CA VAL A 246 34.39 23.90 5.22
C VAL A 246 34.38 22.47 5.75
N GLU A 247 34.38 22.31 7.08
CA GLU A 247 34.46 20.97 7.69
C GLU A 247 33.14 20.20 7.54
N LYS A 248 31.98 20.88 7.60
CA LYS A 248 30.63 20.33 7.37
C LYS A 248 29.66 21.43 6.94
N VAL A 249 29.12 21.37 5.72
CA VAL A 249 27.93 22.18 5.36
C VAL A 249 26.73 21.54 6.07
N LYS A 250 26.16 22.25 7.05
CA LYS A 250 24.89 21.86 7.64
C LYS A 250 23.79 22.43 6.74
N PRO A 251 23.08 21.60 5.96
CA PRO A 251 21.93 22.10 5.21
C PRO A 251 20.95 22.72 6.20
N ASN A 252 20.52 23.95 5.93
CA ASN A 252 19.47 24.58 6.69
C ASN A 252 18.16 23.95 6.21
N LEU A 253 17.86 22.77 6.74
CA LEU A 253 16.55 22.16 6.64
C LEU A 253 15.63 22.96 7.56
N LYS A 254 15.14 24.10 7.06
CA LYS A 254 13.80 24.51 7.48
C LYS A 254 12.89 23.34 7.13
N ASN A 255 12.38 22.70 8.17
CA ASN A 255 11.55 21.53 8.00
C ASN A 255 10.17 22.06 7.62
N ASP A 256 9.97 22.38 6.34
CA ASP A 256 8.68 22.86 5.82
C ASP A 256 7.54 21.81 5.97
N LEU A 257 7.86 20.62 6.49
CA LEU A 257 6.95 19.51 6.78
C LEU A 257 6.38 19.50 8.20
N ILE A 258 6.71 20.47 9.06
CA ILE A 258 6.09 20.68 10.38
C ILE A 258 5.90 22.20 10.52
N PRO A 259 4.68 22.72 10.76
CA PRO A 259 4.46 24.15 10.66
C PRO A 259 5.20 24.86 11.80
N GLU A 260 5.87 25.96 11.49
CA GLU A 260 6.49 26.84 12.49
C GLU A 260 5.43 27.48 13.44
N LEU A 261 4.12 27.40 13.12
CA LEU A 261 3.08 28.15 13.81
C LEU A 261 1.69 27.47 13.70
N ILE A 262 1.12 26.98 14.80
CA ILE A 262 -0.33 26.77 14.93
C ILE A 262 -0.87 27.95 15.73
N GLN A 263 -1.52 28.89 15.05
CA GLN A 263 -2.19 30.02 15.70
C GLN A 263 -3.67 29.70 15.91
N PHE A 264 -4.18 29.95 17.10
CA PHE A 264 -5.61 29.90 17.37
C PHE A 264 -6.03 31.10 18.22
N THR A 265 -7.27 31.52 18.04
CA THR A 265 -7.86 32.61 18.81
C THR A 265 -8.50 32.05 20.08
N GLN A 266 -8.30 32.70 21.22
CA GLN A 266 -8.98 32.33 22.46
C GLN A 266 -10.50 32.53 22.31
N PRO A 267 -11.33 31.63 22.86
CA PRO A 267 -12.77 31.84 22.93
C PRO A 267 -13.10 33.03 23.84
N ILE A 268 -13.99 33.90 23.37
CA ILE A 268 -14.46 35.07 24.12
C ILE A 268 -15.42 34.65 25.27
N ASP A 269 -16.07 33.49 25.16
CA ASP A 269 -17.21 33.08 26.01
C ASP A 269 -16.99 31.79 26.85
N GLY A 270 -15.75 31.39 27.14
CA GLY A 270 -15.47 30.24 28.02
C GLY A 270 -15.86 28.85 27.47
N ARG A 271 -16.25 28.74 26.19
CA ARG A 271 -16.60 27.47 25.53
C ARG A 271 -15.36 26.62 25.24
N GLU A 272 -15.51 25.30 25.35
CA GLU A 272 -14.49 24.34 24.94
C GLU A 272 -14.30 24.37 23.42
N ILE A 273 -13.06 24.46 22.96
CA ILE A 273 -12.72 24.41 21.52
C ILE A 273 -11.96 23.12 21.24
N SER A 274 -12.38 22.41 20.20
CA SER A 274 -11.67 21.28 19.62
C SER A 274 -11.51 21.50 18.12
N GLN A 275 -10.31 21.88 17.68
CA GLN A 275 -10.03 22.19 16.28
C GLN A 275 -8.92 21.29 15.73
N ILE A 276 -9.12 20.81 14.50
CA ILE A 276 -8.13 20.02 13.77
C ILE A 276 -7.37 20.92 12.81
N PHE A 277 -6.05 20.90 12.90
CA PHE A 277 -5.11 21.56 12.03
C PHE A 277 -4.41 20.50 11.19
N LYS A 278 -4.64 20.56 9.88
CA LYS A 278 -3.90 19.76 8.91
C LYS A 278 -2.65 20.52 8.52
N VAL A 279 -1.54 19.82 8.45
CA VAL A 279 -0.26 20.38 8.04
C VAL A 279 0.33 19.59 6.88
N ASP A 280 1.04 20.32 6.02
CA ASP A 280 1.95 19.79 5.03
C ASP A 280 2.84 18.69 5.64
N GLY A 281 3.07 17.63 4.85
CA GLY A 281 3.68 16.39 5.35
C GLY A 281 2.67 15.34 5.84
N GLY A 282 1.37 15.67 5.94
CA GLY A 282 0.32 14.70 6.28
C GLY A 282 0.09 14.55 7.79
N PHE A 283 0.58 15.51 8.59
CA PHE A 283 0.28 15.57 10.01
C PHE A 283 -1.10 16.19 10.22
N GLU A 284 -1.87 15.62 11.14
CA GLU A 284 -3.11 16.20 11.64
C GLU A 284 -2.98 16.38 13.14
N PHE A 285 -3.04 17.63 13.60
CA PHE A 285 -3.03 17.96 15.02
C PHE A 285 -4.41 18.38 15.47
N LYS A 286 -4.87 17.88 16.60
CA LYS A 286 -6.09 18.35 17.26
C LYS A 286 -5.71 19.16 18.49
N VAL A 287 -6.07 20.43 18.49
CA VAL A 287 -5.93 21.32 19.64
C VAL A 287 -7.23 21.28 20.43
N GLN A 288 -7.12 21.05 21.74
CA GLN A 288 -8.23 21.09 22.68
C GLN A 288 -7.98 22.16 23.74
N ILE A 289 -8.97 23.03 23.93
CA ILE A 289 -8.91 24.14 24.88
C ILE A 289 -10.11 24.02 25.79
N SER A 290 -9.86 23.86 27.09
CA SER A 290 -10.90 23.76 28.12
C SER A 290 -10.69 24.83 29.18
N HIS A 291 -11.76 25.51 29.61
CA HIS A 291 -11.72 26.46 30.71
C HIS A 291 -11.52 25.72 32.05
N ASP A 292 -10.64 26.23 32.93
CA ASP A 292 -10.36 25.58 34.21
C ASP A 292 -11.34 25.93 35.35
N GLY A 293 -12.30 26.81 35.07
CA GLY A 293 -13.35 27.23 36.00
C GLY A 293 -13.00 28.46 36.84
N VAL A 294 -11.79 29.03 36.70
CA VAL A 294 -11.33 30.14 37.54
C VAL A 294 -10.82 31.33 36.71
N THR A 295 -9.68 31.19 36.03
CA THR A 295 -9.00 32.31 35.34
C THR A 295 -8.07 31.88 34.19
N PHE A 296 -7.95 30.58 33.87
CA PHE A 296 -7.02 30.12 32.84
C PHE A 296 -7.65 29.10 31.89
N TYR A 297 -7.14 29.06 30.66
CA TYR A 297 -7.45 28.03 29.68
C TYR A 297 -6.38 26.94 29.71
N LYS A 298 -6.79 25.68 29.85
CA LYS A 298 -5.92 24.52 29.67
C LYS A 298 -5.84 24.19 28.19
N VAL A 299 -4.63 24.03 27.67
CA VAL A 299 -4.38 23.68 26.27
C VAL A 299 -3.77 22.29 26.20
N ALA A 300 -4.35 21.42 25.38
CA ALA A 300 -3.83 20.12 25.05
C ALA A 300 -3.71 19.97 23.53
N LEU A 301 -2.72 19.20 23.10
CA LEU A 301 -2.48 18.91 21.69
C LEU A 301 -2.43 17.39 21.48
N THR A 302 -3.08 16.92 20.43
CA THR A 302 -3.12 15.52 20.04
C THR A 302 -2.59 15.38 18.61
N ILE A 303 -1.77 14.37 18.33
CA ILE A 303 -1.38 14.00 16.97
C ILE A 303 -2.39 12.95 16.48
N GLU A 304 -3.36 13.37 15.68
CA GLU A 304 -4.41 12.51 15.10
C GLU A 304 -3.86 11.64 13.95
N LYS A 305 -2.98 12.23 13.13
CA LYS A 305 -2.19 11.56 12.10
C LYS A 305 -0.78 12.10 12.11
N GLY A 306 0.21 11.22 12.03
CA GLY A 306 1.62 11.58 12.11
C GLY A 306 2.45 10.51 12.83
N ILE A 307 3.49 10.95 13.53
CA ILE A 307 4.42 10.09 14.28
C ILE A 307 4.43 10.52 15.75
N GLY A 308 4.36 9.57 16.68
CA GLY A 308 4.57 9.84 18.11
C GLY A 308 6.07 10.01 18.42
N GLY A 309 6.41 10.82 19.41
CA GLY A 309 7.82 11.12 19.71
C GLY A 309 7.98 12.30 20.66
N VAL A 310 9.22 12.74 20.88
CA VAL A 310 9.49 13.94 21.68
C VAL A 310 9.56 15.16 20.74
N TYR A 311 8.78 16.18 21.05
CA TYR A 311 8.69 17.44 20.30
C TYR A 311 8.98 18.59 21.24
N LEU A 312 9.76 19.58 20.79
CA LEU A 312 9.89 20.86 21.45
C LEU A 312 8.63 21.67 21.14
N VAL A 313 7.88 22.03 22.18
CA VAL A 313 6.64 22.79 22.05
C VAL A 313 6.74 24.08 22.85
N SER A 314 6.33 25.20 22.27
CA SER A 314 6.13 26.44 23.01
C SER A 314 4.68 26.87 22.94
N LEU A 315 4.14 27.34 24.06
CA LEU A 315 2.78 27.86 24.19
C LEU A 315 2.85 29.37 24.48
N GLY A 316 2.39 30.19 23.55
CA GLY A 316 2.51 31.65 23.63
C GLY A 316 3.97 32.10 23.64
N SER A 317 4.34 32.90 24.65
CA SER A 317 5.69 33.42 24.87
C SER A 317 6.59 32.51 25.72
N ASN A 318 6.10 31.33 26.13
CA ASN A 318 6.87 30.39 26.93
C ASN A 318 8.06 29.80 26.13
N PRO A 319 9.15 29.41 26.79
CA PRO A 319 10.27 28.73 26.13
C PRO A 319 9.83 27.39 25.52
N LEU A 320 10.60 26.89 24.55
CA LEU A 320 10.40 25.57 23.94
C LEU A 320 10.71 24.46 24.96
N GLU A 321 9.72 23.63 25.29
CA GLU A 321 9.88 22.51 26.22
C GLU A 321 9.66 21.16 25.53
N PRO A 322 10.42 20.11 25.88
CA PRO A 322 10.26 18.78 25.30
C PRO A 322 9.00 18.07 25.83
N ILE A 323 8.07 17.76 24.94
CA ILE A 323 6.82 17.04 25.21
C ILE A 323 6.81 15.74 24.42
N LYS A 324 6.51 14.63 25.10
CA LYS A 324 6.35 13.30 24.47
C LYS A 324 4.91 13.12 24.00
N PHE A 325 4.71 13.04 22.69
CA PHE A 325 3.44 12.74 22.05
C PHE A 325 3.28 11.25 21.78
N VAL A 326 2.10 10.73 22.12
CA VAL A 326 1.61 9.42 21.69
C VAL A 326 0.47 9.65 20.71
N LEU A 327 0.42 8.86 19.63
CA LEU A 327 -0.59 9.02 18.59
C LEU A 327 -2.01 8.86 19.17
N ARG A 328 -2.91 9.77 18.78
CA ARG A 328 -4.31 9.84 19.23
C ARG A 328 -4.48 10.00 20.75
N GLN A 329 -3.43 10.44 21.44
CA GLN A 329 -3.48 10.76 22.86
C GLN A 329 -3.24 12.25 23.10
N ALA A 330 -4.12 12.87 23.89
CA ALA A 330 -3.99 14.26 24.28
C ALA A 330 -2.79 14.47 25.21
N SER A 331 -1.89 15.37 24.80
CA SER A 331 -0.72 15.78 25.57
C SER A 331 -0.93 17.20 26.09
N PRO A 332 -0.89 17.43 27.42
CA PRO A 332 -1.10 18.76 27.98
C PRO A 332 0.09 19.67 27.65
N LEU A 333 -0.20 20.86 27.11
CA LEU A 333 0.83 21.87 26.77
C LEU A 333 1.02 22.91 27.87
N GLY A 334 0.03 23.12 28.73
CA GLY A 334 0.08 24.09 29.82
C GLY A 334 -1.21 24.92 29.96
N ARG A 335 -1.08 26.05 30.66
CA ARG A 335 -2.18 27.00 30.89
C ARG A 335 -1.86 28.35 30.26
N VAL A 336 -2.88 29.03 29.74
CA VAL A 336 -2.75 30.38 29.17
C VAL A 336 -3.78 31.31 29.81
N HIS A 337 -3.36 32.56 30.04
CA HIS A 337 -4.24 33.59 30.60
C HIS A 337 -5.12 34.21 29.51
N PRO A 338 -6.37 34.57 29.81
CA PRO A 338 -7.18 35.43 28.95
C PRO A 338 -6.46 36.76 28.80
N GLY A 339 -6.02 37.10 27.58
CA GLY A 339 -5.43 38.43 27.35
C GLY A 339 -6.48 39.52 27.57
N THR A 340 -6.08 40.69 28.06
CA THR A 340 -6.96 41.86 28.29
C THR A 340 -7.46 42.54 27.01
N ASP A 341 -7.08 42.06 25.82
CA ASP A 341 -7.42 42.66 24.53
C ASP A 341 -8.46 41.84 23.75
N ALA A 342 -9.25 42.53 22.91
CA ALA A 342 -10.46 42.07 22.22
C ALA A 342 -10.33 40.86 21.27
N ALA A 343 -9.14 40.28 21.11
CA ALA A 343 -8.93 39.00 20.41
C ALA A 343 -7.56 38.40 20.81
N PRO A 344 -7.44 37.73 21.96
CA PRO A 344 -6.18 37.14 22.38
C PRO A 344 -5.90 35.90 21.51
N SER A 345 -4.92 35.98 20.60
CA SER A 345 -4.44 34.80 19.87
C SER A 345 -3.31 34.12 20.64
N VAL A 346 -3.41 32.81 20.81
CA VAL A 346 -2.37 31.98 21.42
C VAL A 346 -1.69 31.20 20.31
N THR A 347 -0.38 31.28 20.28
CA THR A 347 0.44 30.57 19.31
C THR A 347 1.05 29.33 19.95
N VAL A 348 0.85 28.16 19.32
CA VAL A 348 1.58 26.94 19.66
C VAL A 348 2.62 26.69 18.58
N LYS A 349 3.89 26.63 18.96
CA LYS A 349 4.98 26.23 18.05
C LYS A 349 5.35 24.79 18.36
N VAL A 350 5.41 23.94 17.35
CA VAL A 350 5.80 22.54 17.49
C VAL A 350 7.01 22.30 16.62
N GLN A 351 8.13 21.94 17.22
CA GLN A 351 9.37 21.58 16.54
C GLN A 351 9.76 20.16 16.95
N LEU A 352 10.20 19.32 16.02
CA LEU A 352 10.69 17.99 16.37
C LEU A 352 11.95 18.12 17.25
N ALA A 353 11.90 17.63 18.49
CA ALA A 353 13.08 17.58 19.35
C ALA A 353 13.93 16.41 18.84
N LYS A 354 15.07 16.68 18.18
CA LYS A 354 16.34 15.92 18.28
C LYS A 354 17.22 15.91 17.03
N THR A 355 18.49 15.58 17.29
CA THR A 355 19.63 15.60 16.37
C THR A 355 19.49 14.58 15.22
N TYR A 356 20.23 14.78 14.14
CA TYR A 356 20.22 13.94 12.94
C TYR A 356 20.40 12.43 13.25
N ALA A 357 21.26 12.09 14.21
CA ALA A 357 21.49 10.70 14.61
C ALA A 357 20.25 10.06 15.26
N GLU A 358 19.56 10.80 16.12
CA GLU A 358 18.33 10.34 16.77
C GLU A 358 17.16 10.24 15.76
N LYS A 359 17.15 11.09 14.72
CA LYS A 359 16.21 11.00 13.59
C LYS A 359 16.42 9.72 12.76
N CYS A 360 17.66 9.35 12.46
CA CYS A 360 17.98 8.12 11.75
C CYS A 360 17.56 6.87 12.53
N VAL A 361 17.83 6.85 13.85
CA VAL A 361 17.44 5.72 14.72
C VAL A 361 15.92 5.60 14.84
N GLN A 362 15.19 6.71 14.89
CA GLN A 362 13.73 6.69 14.94
C GLN A 362 13.10 6.26 13.61
N LEU A 363 13.63 6.74 12.48
CA LEU A 363 13.21 6.29 11.15
C LEU A 363 13.49 4.80 10.95
N GLN A 364 14.65 4.32 11.39
CA GLN A 364 14.96 2.89 11.37
C GLN A 364 14.00 2.08 12.24
N ARG A 365 13.65 2.55 13.46
CA ARG A 365 12.67 1.87 14.31
C ARG A 365 11.26 1.87 13.70
N TYR A 366 10.88 2.95 13.01
CA TYR A 366 9.60 3.06 12.34
C TYR A 366 9.52 2.15 11.11
N VAL A 367 10.57 2.14 10.28
CA VAL A 367 10.71 1.19 9.17
C VAL A 367 10.64 -0.24 9.70
N HIS A 368 11.36 -0.54 10.78
CA HIS A 368 11.35 -1.87 11.37
C HIS A 368 9.97 -2.25 11.95
N GLN A 369 9.25 -1.33 12.60
CA GLN A 369 7.87 -1.59 13.05
C GLN A 369 6.89 -1.80 11.89
N LEU A 370 7.05 -1.05 10.79
CA LEU A 370 6.25 -1.24 9.59
C LEU A 370 6.57 -2.57 8.91
N GLU A 371 7.84 -2.94 8.82
CA GLU A 371 8.30 -4.22 8.29
C GLU A 371 7.79 -5.38 9.14
N SER A 372 7.88 -5.30 10.47
CA SER A 372 7.33 -6.30 11.38
C SER A 372 5.81 -6.38 11.32
N GLY A 373 5.10 -5.25 11.21
CA GLY A 373 3.65 -5.24 11.03
C GLY A 373 3.22 -5.83 9.67
N VAL A 374 3.99 -5.57 8.61
CA VAL A 374 3.81 -6.21 7.30
C VAL A 374 4.11 -7.71 7.38
N TYR A 375 5.11 -8.12 8.17
CA TYR A 375 5.44 -9.52 8.39
C TYR A 375 4.35 -10.25 9.16
N GLU A 376 3.85 -9.70 10.27
CA GLU A 376 2.74 -10.26 11.08
C GLU A 376 1.43 -10.32 10.27
N LEU A 377 1.14 -9.31 9.44
CA LEU A 377 0.02 -9.34 8.50
C LEU A 377 0.23 -10.43 7.43
N SER A 378 1.46 -10.62 6.95
CA SER A 378 1.79 -11.66 5.97
C SER A 378 1.73 -13.08 6.55
N GLU A 379 2.07 -13.27 7.83
CA GLU A 379 1.91 -14.54 8.54
C GLU A 379 0.44 -14.84 8.85
N SER A 380 -0.32 -13.84 9.29
CA SER A 380 -1.76 -13.98 9.56
C SER A 380 -2.54 -14.36 8.29
N LEU A 381 -2.10 -13.90 7.12
CA LEU A 381 -2.64 -14.26 5.81
C LEU A 381 -2.18 -15.63 5.28
N ARG A 382 -1.18 -16.28 5.89
CA ARG A 382 -0.71 -17.64 5.52
C ARG A 382 -1.37 -18.75 6.32
N PHE A 383 -1.96 -18.44 7.47
CA PHE A 383 -2.62 -19.40 8.37
C PHE A 383 -4.17 -19.32 8.37
N GLN A 384 -4.75 -18.49 7.49
CA GLN A 384 -6.16 -18.52 7.08
C GLN A 384 -6.26 -19.11 5.67
#